data_AF-A0A914P1W2-F1
#
_entry.id   AF-A0A914P1W2-F1
#
_cell.length_a   1.000
_cell.length_b   1.000
_cell.length_c   1.000
_cell.angle_alpha   90.00
_cell.angle_beta   90.00
_cell.angle_gamma   90.00
#
_symmetry.space_group_name_H-M   'P 1'
#
loop_
_entity.id
_entity.type
_entity.pdbx_description
1 polymer ?
#
loop_
_entity_poly.entity_id
_entity_poly.type
_entity_poly.pdbx_seq_one_letter_code
_entity_poly.pdbx_strand_id
1 'polypeptide(L)'
;MSHQKKRSSLPKKGAKRSTKRQRSIKRDEEVTESAGPNPTATTFDDNGAGSHQENNKDAVMNAAMDKFCQTTVAKKIEGLKAEFASLAAFVPAEPAATVFQTAGKEKNRYSNIPCYDKTRVILKFLVPPESDYIHANYVDTSMFKLSNKYICTNDYNIK
;
A
#
# COMPACT_ATOMS: atom_id res chain seq x y z
N MET A 1 -41.20 54.67 37.17
CA MET A 1 -40.11 55.46 36.56
C MET A 1 -39.27 54.50 35.73
N SER A 2 -39.63 54.20 34.48
CA SER A 2 -39.36 55.01 33.28
C SER A 2 -37.90 55.47 33.23
N HIS A 3 -37.06 54.78 32.46
CA HIS A 3 -36.41 55.34 31.26
C HIS A 3 -35.73 54.23 30.44
N GLN A 4 -35.93 54.35 29.14
CA GLN A 4 -35.61 53.45 28.03
C GLN A 4 -34.72 54.24 27.06
N LYS A 5 -33.67 53.63 26.49
CA LYS A 5 -32.97 54.06 25.24
C LYS A 5 -31.84 53.06 24.96
N LYS A 6 -31.50 52.64 23.75
CA LYS A 6 -32.17 52.57 22.44
C LYS A 6 -31.25 51.66 21.59
N ARG A 7 -31.86 50.94 20.67
CA ARG A 7 -31.27 49.99 19.70
C ARG A 7 -30.25 50.62 18.74
N SER A 8 -29.35 49.79 18.18
CA SER A 8 -29.01 49.85 16.75
C SER A 8 -28.62 48.46 16.22
N SER A 9 -28.90 48.24 14.94
CA SER A 9 -29.14 46.97 14.27
C SER A 9 -28.12 46.67 13.16
N LEU A 10 -27.85 45.37 12.98
CA LEU A 10 -27.29 44.57 11.86
C LEU A 10 -26.99 45.25 10.50
N PRO A 11 -26.10 44.62 9.71
CA PRO A 11 -26.66 43.95 8.54
C PRO A 11 -26.25 42.47 8.39
N LYS A 12 -27.26 41.67 8.03
CA LYS A 12 -27.16 40.30 7.53
C LYS A 12 -26.75 40.31 6.05
N LYS A 13 -25.83 39.43 5.65
CA LYS A 13 -25.62 38.94 4.28
C LYS A 13 -25.10 37.50 4.40
N GLY A 14 -25.55 36.46 3.72
CA GLY A 14 -26.61 36.26 2.75
C GLY A 14 -26.54 34.78 2.37
N ALA A 15 -27.67 34.07 2.39
CA ALA A 15 -27.74 32.69 1.94
C ALA A 15 -27.49 32.59 0.43
N LYS A 16 -26.67 31.63 0.00
CA LYS A 16 -26.64 31.18 -1.40
C LYS A 16 -26.73 29.65 -1.47
N ARG A 17 -27.83 29.19 -2.09
CA ARG A 17 -28.11 27.84 -2.58
C ARG A 17 -27.16 27.44 -3.72
N SER A 18 -26.97 26.13 -3.86
CA SER A 18 -26.73 25.37 -5.11
C SER A 18 -25.38 25.61 -5.81
N THR A 19 -24.54 24.62 -6.10
CA THR A 19 -24.82 23.55 -7.08
C THR A 19 -23.76 22.45 -6.98
N LYS A 20 -24.24 21.20 -7.04
CA LYS A 20 -23.47 19.98 -7.32
C LYS A 20 -22.83 20.10 -8.70
N ARG A 21 -21.49 20.23 -8.80
CA ARG A 21 -20.78 19.99 -10.06
C ARG A 21 -20.40 18.52 -10.14
N GLN A 22 -21.29 17.73 -10.73
CA GLN A 22 -20.90 16.49 -11.41
C GLN A 22 -19.94 16.87 -12.54
N ARG A 23 -18.72 16.32 -12.53
CA ARG A 23 -17.96 16.15 -13.78
C ARG A 23 -18.31 14.78 -14.32
N SER A 24 -19.32 14.74 -15.19
CA SER A 24 -19.55 13.66 -16.14
C SER A 24 -18.99 14.12 -17.49
N ILE A 25 -17.94 13.46 -17.98
CA ILE A 25 -17.52 13.48 -19.39
C ILE A 25 -17.17 12.02 -19.69
N LYS A 26 -18.16 11.25 -20.17
CA LYS A 26 -18.34 10.81 -21.57
C LYS A 26 -17.12 10.07 -22.14
N ARG A 27 -17.23 8.74 -22.13
CA ARG A 27 -16.60 7.83 -23.10
C ARG A 27 -17.37 7.94 -24.41
N ASP A 28 -16.65 8.02 -25.52
CA ASP A 28 -16.98 7.59 -26.90
C ASP A 28 -15.58 7.51 -27.59
N GLU A 29 -14.96 6.34 -27.64
CA GLU A 29 -14.85 5.39 -28.79
C GLU A 29 -13.83 5.77 -29.89
N GLU A 30 -12.98 4.76 -30.16
CA GLU A 30 -12.34 4.38 -31.43
C GLU A 30 -11.39 5.36 -32.16
N VAL A 31 -10.08 5.08 -32.10
CA VAL A 31 -9.15 5.42 -33.19
C VAL A 31 -8.31 4.19 -33.51
N THR A 32 -8.50 3.78 -34.76
CA THR A 32 -7.83 2.75 -35.54
C THR A 32 -6.32 2.93 -35.63
N GLU A 33 -5.66 1.78 -35.57
CA GLU A 33 -4.35 1.38 -36.10
C GLU A 33 -3.65 2.36 -37.07
N SER A 34 -2.43 2.78 -36.72
CA SER A 34 -1.44 3.21 -37.70
C SER A 34 -0.04 2.80 -37.24
N ALA A 35 0.58 1.93 -38.03
CA ALA A 35 1.91 1.37 -37.83
C ALA A 35 2.99 2.46 -37.65
N GLY A 36 3.65 2.43 -36.49
CA GLY A 36 4.92 3.11 -36.25
C GLY A 36 6.09 2.10 -36.38
N PRO A 37 7.28 2.56 -36.79
CA PRO A 37 8.36 1.68 -37.25
C PRO A 37 8.94 0.83 -36.11
N ASN A 38 9.14 -0.46 -36.40
CA ASN A 38 9.80 -1.43 -35.53
C ASN A 38 11.10 -0.88 -34.91
N PRO A 39 11.36 -1.11 -33.61
CA PRO A 39 12.70 -0.91 -33.08
C PRO A 39 13.63 -1.95 -33.72
N THR A 40 14.60 -1.43 -34.47
CA THR A 40 15.69 -2.17 -35.09
C THR A 40 16.33 -3.13 -34.09
N ALA A 41 16.29 -4.42 -34.40
CA ALA A 41 17.09 -5.43 -33.73
C ALA A 41 18.56 -5.09 -33.93
N THR A 42 19.23 -4.59 -32.88
CA THR A 42 20.69 -4.59 -32.82
C THR A 42 21.13 -6.05 -32.68
N THR A 43 21.58 -6.63 -33.78
CA THR A 43 22.33 -7.89 -33.79
C THR A 43 23.65 -7.65 -33.07
N PHE A 44 23.76 -8.17 -31.86
CA PHE A 44 25.06 -8.32 -31.20
C PHE A 44 25.63 -9.66 -31.68
N ASP A 45 26.69 -9.58 -32.50
CA ASP A 45 27.55 -10.71 -32.81
C ASP A 45 28.32 -11.09 -31.55
N ASP A 46 27.86 -12.10 -30.80
CA ASP A 46 28.63 -12.73 -29.73
C ASP A 46 29.07 -14.13 -30.17
N ASN A 47 30.17 -14.15 -30.92
CA ASN A 47 30.95 -15.37 -31.11
C ASN A 47 31.87 -15.55 -29.90
N GLY A 48 31.30 -16.06 -28.82
CA GLY A 48 31.98 -16.42 -27.59
C GLY A 48 31.69 -17.86 -27.20
N ALA A 49 32.42 -18.82 -27.78
CA ALA A 49 32.44 -20.20 -27.32
C ALA A 49 33.10 -20.29 -25.94
N GLY A 50 32.33 -19.98 -24.90
CA GLY A 50 32.67 -20.21 -23.49
C GLY A 50 31.74 -21.27 -22.94
N SER A 51 32.24 -22.47 -22.71
CA SER A 51 31.52 -23.54 -22.02
C SER A 51 31.27 -23.15 -20.56
N HIS A 52 30.14 -22.47 -20.30
CA HIS A 52 29.65 -22.28 -18.95
C HIS A 52 28.64 -23.36 -18.63
N GLN A 53 28.96 -24.10 -17.59
CA GLN A 53 28.12 -25.08 -16.95
C GLN A 53 26.93 -24.33 -16.29
N GLU A 54 25.91 -24.00 -17.09
CA GLU A 54 24.63 -23.37 -16.67
C GLU A 54 23.78 -24.42 -15.91
N ASN A 55 24.20 -24.68 -14.68
CA ASN A 55 23.92 -25.95 -14.02
C ASN A 55 22.63 -25.93 -13.20
N ASN A 56 21.52 -26.37 -13.81
CA ASN A 56 20.32 -26.95 -13.20
C ASN A 56 19.47 -26.04 -12.27
N LYS A 57 20.06 -25.25 -11.37
CA LYS A 57 19.31 -24.36 -10.46
C LYS A 57 18.55 -23.27 -11.19
N ASP A 58 19.17 -22.63 -12.19
CA ASP A 58 18.51 -21.58 -12.98
C ASP A 58 17.39 -22.19 -13.83
N ALA A 59 17.62 -23.36 -14.42
CA ALA A 59 16.58 -24.09 -15.15
C ALA A 59 15.39 -24.47 -14.25
N VAL A 60 15.64 -24.93 -13.01
CA VAL A 60 14.58 -25.25 -12.03
C VAL A 60 13.81 -24.00 -11.60
N MET A 61 14.51 -22.89 -11.35
CA MET A 61 13.86 -21.61 -10.99
C MET A 61 13.04 -21.06 -12.15
N ASN A 62 13.56 -21.11 -13.38
CA ASN A 62 12.85 -20.68 -14.58
C ASN A 62 11.61 -21.54 -14.82
N ALA A 63 11.72 -22.88 -14.69
CA ALA A 63 10.57 -23.77 -14.81
C ALA A 63 9.49 -23.50 -13.73
N ALA A 64 9.90 -23.19 -12.50
CA ALA A 64 8.98 -22.80 -11.43
C ALA A 64 8.28 -21.46 -11.73
N MET A 65 9.03 -20.49 -12.26
CA MET A 65 8.49 -19.20 -12.69
C MET A 65 7.51 -19.36 -13.85
N ASP A 66 7.85 -20.16 -14.87
CA ASP A 66 6.97 -20.43 -16.00
C ASP A 66 5.66 -21.08 -15.56
N LYS A 67 5.74 -22.06 -14.67
CA LYS A 67 4.56 -22.69 -14.07
C LYS A 67 3.72 -21.68 -13.29
N PHE A 68 4.35 -20.79 -12.53
CA PHE A 68 3.65 -19.72 -11.80
C PHE A 68 2.94 -18.76 -12.76
N CYS A 69 3.62 -18.30 -13.82
CA CYS A 69 3.06 -17.43 -14.85
C CYS A 69 1.85 -18.08 -15.53
N GLN A 70 1.99 -19.33 -15.99
CA GLN A 70 0.91 -20.08 -16.64
C GLN A 70 -0.30 -20.25 -15.71
N THR A 71 -0.07 -20.62 -14.45
CA THR A 71 -1.15 -20.79 -13.46
C THR A 71 -1.85 -19.47 -13.17
N THR A 72 -1.10 -18.37 -13.06
CA THR A 72 -1.63 -17.03 -12.79
C THR A 72 -2.48 -16.52 -13.96
N VAL A 73 -2.02 -16.72 -15.20
CA VAL A 73 -2.78 -16.37 -16.41
C VAL A 73 -4.07 -17.21 -16.50
N ALA A 74 -4.00 -18.51 -16.19
CA ALA A 74 -5.16 -19.41 -16.20
C ALA A 74 -6.25 -19.01 -15.20
N LYS A 75 -5.88 -18.50 -14.01
CA LYS A 75 -6.83 -18.01 -12.99
C LYS A 75 -7.64 -16.80 -13.46
N LYS A 76 -7.11 -16.01 -14.40
CA LYS A 76 -7.67 -14.73 -14.85
C LYS A 76 -7.91 -13.77 -13.69
N ILE A 77 -8.50 -12.60 -13.99
CA ILE A 77 -8.78 -11.56 -12.98
C ILE A 77 -9.74 -12.07 -11.90
N GLU A 78 -10.72 -12.89 -12.27
CA GLU A 78 -11.74 -13.39 -11.35
C GLU A 78 -11.14 -14.35 -10.31
N GLY A 79 -10.28 -15.28 -10.73
CA GLY A 79 -9.58 -16.18 -9.80
C GLY A 79 -8.67 -15.43 -8.84
N LEU A 80 -7.91 -14.43 -9.32
CA LEU A 80 -7.06 -13.60 -8.46
C LEU A 80 -7.87 -12.78 -7.44
N LYS A 81 -9.04 -12.26 -7.83
CA LYS A 81 -9.96 -11.59 -6.91
C LYS A 81 -10.47 -12.53 -5.82
N ALA A 82 -10.82 -13.76 -6.19
CA ALA A 82 -11.28 -14.77 -5.23
C ALA A 82 -10.17 -15.14 -4.23
N GLU A 83 -8.94 -15.31 -4.71
CA GLU A 83 -7.77 -15.55 -3.83
C GLU A 83 -7.48 -14.38 -2.90
N PHE A 84 -7.55 -13.14 -3.40
CA PHE A 84 -7.39 -11.97 -2.55
C PHE A 84 -8.51 -11.85 -1.50
N ALA A 85 -9.75 -12.17 -1.88
CA ALA A 85 -10.88 -12.13 -0.95
C ALA A 85 -10.74 -13.17 0.17
N SER A 86 -10.20 -14.35 -0.10
CA SER A 86 -9.98 -15.36 0.95
C SER A 86 -8.91 -14.94 1.95
N LEU A 87 -7.94 -14.10 1.54
CA LEU A 87 -6.94 -13.52 2.44
C LEU A 87 -7.54 -12.51 3.43
N ALA A 88 -8.70 -11.90 3.13
CA ALA A 88 -9.33 -10.94 4.04
C ALA A 88 -9.77 -11.57 5.38
N ALA A 89 -9.95 -12.89 5.41
CA ALA A 89 -10.27 -13.65 6.63
C ALA A 89 -9.03 -13.94 7.51
N PHE A 90 -7.83 -13.62 7.03
CA PHE A 90 -6.60 -13.89 7.78
C PHE A 90 -6.54 -13.04 9.05
N VAL A 91 -6.37 -13.72 10.18
CA VAL A 91 -6.09 -13.11 11.48
C VAL A 91 -4.81 -13.77 12.03
N PRO A 92 -3.79 -12.98 12.43
CA PRO A 92 -2.58 -13.55 13.01
C PRO A 92 -2.89 -14.27 14.32
N ALA A 93 -2.07 -15.28 14.67
CA ALA A 93 -2.26 -16.09 15.86
C ALA A 93 -2.36 -15.28 17.17
N GLU A 94 -1.67 -14.15 17.24
CA GLU A 94 -1.70 -13.22 18.38
C GLU A 94 -2.01 -11.80 17.87
N PRO A 95 -3.30 -11.44 17.75
CA PRO A 95 -3.73 -10.17 17.16
C PRO A 95 -3.79 -9.01 18.15
N ALA A 96 -3.20 -9.16 19.34
CA ALA A 96 -3.17 -8.10 20.36
C ALA A 96 -2.49 -6.84 19.80
N ALA A 97 -3.10 -5.68 20.02
CA ALA A 97 -2.64 -4.37 19.58
C ALA A 97 -2.93 -3.32 20.67
N THR A 98 -2.60 -3.65 21.91
CA THR A 98 -2.90 -2.86 23.10
C THR A 98 -2.10 -1.56 23.09
N VAL A 99 -0.81 -1.62 22.75
CA VAL A 99 0.05 -0.43 22.74
C VAL A 99 -0.42 0.55 21.67
N PHE A 100 -0.82 0.04 20.50
CA PHE A 100 -1.43 0.82 19.42
C PHE A 100 -2.64 1.62 19.90
N GLN A 101 -3.57 0.99 20.63
CA GLN A 101 -4.78 1.61 21.14
C GLN A 101 -4.48 2.74 22.14
N THR A 102 -3.46 2.55 23.00
CA THR A 102 -3.07 3.56 24.00
C THR A 102 -2.27 4.72 23.42
N ALA A 103 -1.46 4.49 22.37
CA ALA A 103 -0.62 5.54 21.77
C ALA A 103 -1.40 6.60 20.99
N GLY A 104 -2.63 6.29 20.56
CA GLY A 104 -3.55 7.27 19.98
C GLY A 104 -3.08 7.86 18.64
N LYS A 105 -3.62 9.03 18.27
CA LYS A 105 -3.38 9.68 16.97
C LYS A 105 -2.02 10.38 16.88
N GLU A 106 -1.37 10.64 18.00
CA GLU A 106 -0.08 11.34 18.03
C GLU A 106 1.04 10.48 17.44
N LYS A 107 0.97 9.16 17.64
CA LYS A 107 1.98 8.21 17.13
C LYS A 107 1.46 7.32 16.00
N ASN A 108 0.16 7.35 15.72
CA ASN A 108 -0.47 6.56 14.67
C ASN A 108 -1.13 7.47 13.62
N ARG A 109 -0.65 7.40 12.38
CA ARG A 109 -1.27 8.11 11.27
C ARG A 109 -2.71 7.64 10.98
N TYR A 110 -2.95 6.35 11.09
CA TYR A 110 -4.23 5.73 10.77
C TYR A 110 -4.72 4.90 11.96
N SER A 111 -5.93 5.18 12.45
CA SER A 111 -6.53 4.47 13.59
C SER A 111 -7.08 3.08 13.22
N ASN A 112 -7.26 2.83 11.93
CA ASN A 112 -7.78 1.57 11.40
C ASN A 112 -6.68 0.62 10.88
N ILE A 113 -5.40 1.01 10.98
CA ILE A 113 -4.26 0.16 10.64
C ILE A 113 -3.61 -0.27 11.95
N PRO A 114 -3.78 -1.52 12.40
CA PRO A 114 -3.27 -1.96 13.68
C PRO A 114 -1.75 -2.15 13.66
N CYS A 115 -1.10 -1.87 14.80
CA CYS A 115 0.26 -2.28 15.08
C CYS A 115 0.22 -3.40 16.14
N TYR A 116 0.60 -4.62 15.75
CA TYR A 116 0.49 -5.80 16.61
C TYR A 116 1.59 -5.82 17.69
N ASP A 117 1.21 -6.11 18.94
CA ASP A 117 2.11 -6.08 20.10
C ASP A 117 3.26 -7.10 19.97
N LYS A 118 2.98 -8.29 19.42
CA LYS A 118 3.97 -9.39 19.30
C LYS A 118 5.14 -9.05 18.38
N THR A 119 4.86 -8.38 17.26
CA THR A 119 5.85 -8.11 16.23
C THR A 119 6.26 -6.64 16.18
N ARG A 120 5.77 -5.79 17.08
CA ARG A 120 6.13 -4.37 17.08
C ARG A 120 7.62 -4.16 17.28
N VAL A 121 8.14 -3.11 16.68
CA VAL A 121 9.49 -2.62 17.00
C VAL A 121 9.44 -1.90 18.34
N ILE A 122 10.33 -2.29 19.25
CA ILE A 122 10.45 -1.69 20.59
C ILE A 122 11.68 -0.78 20.60
N LEU A 123 11.47 0.52 20.79
CA LEU A 123 12.57 1.48 20.88
C LEU A 123 13.30 1.31 22.22
N LYS A 124 14.64 1.35 22.16
CA LYS A 124 15.51 1.18 23.34
C LYS A 124 16.29 2.43 23.72
N PHE A 125 16.38 3.40 22.81
CA PHE A 125 17.18 4.60 23.00
C PHE A 125 16.30 5.75 23.48
N LEU A 126 16.75 6.51 24.50
CA LEU A 126 16.03 7.62 25.14
C LEU A 126 14.71 7.26 25.82
N VAL A 127 14.52 5.98 26.15
CA VAL A 127 13.34 5.47 26.84
C VAL A 127 13.79 4.95 28.20
N PRO A 128 13.39 5.57 29.34
CA PRO A 128 12.62 6.82 29.53
C PRO A 128 13.44 8.13 29.33
N PRO A 129 12.82 9.34 29.19
CA PRO A 129 11.41 9.69 29.40
C PRO A 129 10.50 9.55 28.16
N GLU A 130 11.07 9.32 26.97
CA GLU A 130 10.28 9.09 25.76
C GLU A 130 9.59 7.72 25.82
N SER A 131 8.60 7.49 24.96
CA SER A 131 7.91 6.19 24.88
C SER A 131 8.62 5.22 23.93
N ASP A 132 8.58 3.93 24.26
CA ASP A 132 9.17 2.81 23.50
C ASP A 132 8.45 2.50 22.17
N TYR A 133 7.42 3.27 21.83
CA TYR A 133 6.48 2.96 20.76
C TYR A 133 6.77 3.75 19.47
N ILE A 134 6.83 2.98 18.39
CA ILE A 134 6.81 3.40 16.99
C ILE A 134 5.76 2.52 16.29
N HIS A 135 4.99 3.08 15.35
CA HIS A 135 4.03 2.30 14.56
C HIS A 135 4.76 1.52 13.45
N ALA A 136 5.49 0.49 13.87
CA ALA A 136 6.25 -0.39 13.01
C ALA A 136 6.23 -1.83 13.51
N ASN A 137 6.18 -2.79 12.58
CA ASN A 137 6.24 -4.22 12.87
C ASN A 137 7.37 -4.89 12.09
N TYR A 138 7.99 -5.90 12.71
CA TYR A 138 8.86 -6.85 12.01
C TYR A 138 8.02 -7.78 11.13
N VAL A 139 8.41 -7.91 9.87
CA VAL A 139 7.83 -8.86 8.93
C VAL A 139 8.80 -10.00 8.71
N ASP A 140 8.33 -11.21 9.04
CA ASP A 140 9.07 -12.44 8.81
C ASP A 140 8.89 -12.92 7.38
N THR A 141 10.00 -13.28 6.76
CA THR A 141 10.09 -13.77 5.38
C THR A 141 10.64 -15.20 5.34
N SER A 142 10.69 -15.88 6.49
CA SER A 142 11.15 -17.26 6.63
C SER A 142 10.45 -18.24 5.68
N MET A 143 9.15 -18.05 5.42
CA MET A 143 8.38 -18.83 4.44
C MET A 143 8.96 -18.75 3.01
N PHE A 144 9.63 -17.65 2.68
CA PHE A 144 10.23 -17.39 1.38
C PHE A 144 11.73 -17.67 1.33
N LYS A 145 12.30 -18.28 2.38
CA LYS A 145 13.74 -18.58 2.52
C LYS A 145 14.64 -17.34 2.35
N LEU A 146 14.09 -16.16 2.61
CA LEU A 146 14.87 -14.93 2.64
C LEU A 146 15.54 -14.83 4.01
N SER A 147 16.84 -14.50 4.03
CA SER A 147 17.60 -14.33 5.28
C SER A 147 17.25 -13.04 6.02
N ASN A 148 16.61 -12.10 5.33
CA ASN A 148 16.44 -10.73 5.81
C ASN A 148 15.06 -10.54 6.45
N LYS A 149 15.06 -9.95 7.64
CA LYS A 149 13.84 -9.45 8.31
C LYS A 149 13.63 -8.00 7.93
N TYR A 150 12.37 -7.65 7.67
CA TYR A 150 12.02 -6.28 7.29
C TYR A 150 11.29 -5.58 8.43
N ILE A 151 11.42 -4.25 8.48
CA ILE A 151 10.58 -3.39 9.31
C ILE A 151 9.60 -2.68 8.37
N CYS A 152 8.31 -2.90 8.61
CA CYS A 152 7.25 -2.17 7.93
C CYS A 152 6.72 -1.10 8.89
N THR A 153 6.80 0.17 8.47
CA THR A 153 6.38 1.33 9.27
C THR A 153 5.46 2.22 8.45
N ASN A 154 4.60 2.97 9.12
CA ASN A 154 3.87 4.06 8.48
C ASN A 154 4.81 5.26 8.21
N ASP A 155 4.42 6.13 7.27
CA ASP A 155 5.13 7.40 7.03
C ASP A 155 4.87 8.40 8.17
N TYR A 156 5.83 9.28 8.44
CA TYR A 156 5.90 10.13 9.64
C TYR A 156 5.25 11.52 9.57
N ASN A 157 4.65 11.92 8.46
CA ASN A 157 3.76 13.11 8.41
C ASN A 157 2.48 12.91 9.24
N ILE A 158 2.61 13.06 10.55
CA ILE A 158 1.50 13.31 11.48
C ILE A 158 1.03 14.74 11.17
N LYS A 159 -0.23 14.89 10.76
CA LYS A 159 -0.86 16.19 10.44
C LYS A 159 -1.37 16.87 11.70
#